data_AF-A0A2V2PY01-F1
#
_entry.id   AF-A0A2V2PY01-F1
#
_cell.length_a   1.000
_cell.length_b   1.000
_cell.length_c   1.000
_cell.angle_alpha   90.00
_cell.angle_beta   90.00
_cell.angle_gamma   90.00
#
_symmetry.space_group_name_H-M   'P 1'
#
loop_
_entity.id
_entity.type
_entity.pdbx_description
1 polymer ?
#
loop_
_entity_poly.entity_id
_entity_poly.type
_entity_poly.pdbx_seq_one_letter_code
_entity_poly.pdbx_strand_id
1 'polypeptide(L)'
;ETLLGPAADALTVRALRLDPDTAPDDAGRAAARDLLTRGFAAGRNMTDPEVTGAYAAEAAGALTAPALLTMAGTAFGSGRDWRDKPTLLPRLDAFRVADTTVDAPWAGVDAGGQSRPVPYAVRASVDLEDSSHVQLTTGGTSHRLSAAEFAELLAADTALGAGTATTPVLLLLDGLSGPDPVLAETVARRLGRPVWWSTSPVELSAPDAAEGELPVLAPDLSTLSQPTATDWRYTAPATAPAVGGPQVPATP
;
A
#
# COMPACT_ATOMS: atom_id res chain seq x y z
N GLU A 1 5.66 30.08 -16.42
CA GLU A 1 4.23 30.44 -16.37
C GLU A 1 3.74 30.36 -14.95
N THR A 2 2.97 31.36 -14.53
CA THR A 2 2.50 31.54 -13.15
C THR A 2 1.39 30.53 -12.87
N LEU A 3 1.53 29.74 -11.79
CA LEU A 3 0.49 28.84 -11.26
C LEU A 3 -0.75 29.63 -10.80
N LEU A 4 -1.55 30.09 -11.76
CA LEU A 4 -2.86 30.73 -11.57
C LEU A 4 -3.84 30.08 -12.55
N GLY A 5 -4.94 29.52 -12.04
CA GLY A 5 -5.99 28.91 -12.86
C GLY A 5 -6.47 27.54 -12.35
N PRO A 6 -7.41 26.89 -13.08
CA PRO A 6 -8.08 25.66 -12.63
C PRO A 6 -7.14 24.50 -12.27
N ALA A 7 -6.00 24.38 -12.98
CA ALA A 7 -4.99 23.36 -12.68
C ALA A 7 -4.25 23.61 -11.35
N ALA A 8 -4.04 24.87 -10.98
CA ALA A 8 -3.42 25.22 -9.69
C ALA A 8 -4.40 25.01 -8.53
N ASP A 9 -5.68 25.26 -8.75
CA ASP A 9 -6.72 25.00 -7.75
C ASP A 9 -6.93 23.48 -7.56
N ALA A 10 -6.94 22.67 -8.62
CA ALA A 10 -6.97 21.21 -8.51
C ALA A 10 -5.75 20.64 -7.76
N LEU A 11 -4.55 21.17 -8.03
CA LEU A 11 -3.34 20.81 -7.29
C LEU A 11 -3.44 21.24 -5.82
N THR A 12 -4.05 22.38 -5.53
CA THR A 12 -4.29 22.87 -4.16
C THR A 12 -5.27 21.97 -3.41
N VAL A 13 -6.40 21.61 -4.03
CA VAL A 13 -7.37 20.65 -3.49
C VAL A 13 -6.68 19.32 -3.14
N ARG A 14 -5.87 18.77 -4.05
CA ARG A 14 -5.13 17.53 -3.80
C ARG A 14 -4.06 17.67 -2.72
N ALA A 15 -3.24 18.72 -2.77
CA ALA A 15 -2.18 18.98 -1.80
C ALA A 15 -2.73 19.17 -0.37
N LEU A 16 -3.91 19.78 -0.26
CA LEU A 16 -4.59 19.99 1.01
C LEU A 16 -5.59 18.89 1.36
N ARG A 17 -5.74 17.88 0.50
CA ARG A 17 -6.71 16.78 0.66
C ARG A 17 -8.14 17.29 0.90
N LEU A 18 -8.53 18.36 0.21
CA LEU A 18 -9.88 18.93 0.25
C LEU A 18 -10.85 18.10 -0.59
N ASP A 19 -12.14 18.30 -0.36
CA ASP A 19 -13.19 17.78 -1.24
C ASP A 19 -12.98 18.33 -2.67
N PRO A 20 -13.10 17.50 -3.73
CA PRO A 20 -12.88 17.90 -5.11
C PRO A 20 -13.68 19.11 -5.57
N ASP A 21 -14.86 19.34 -4.99
CA ASP A 21 -15.74 20.47 -5.32
C ASP A 21 -15.44 21.73 -4.48
N THR A 22 -14.46 21.67 -3.59
CA THR A 22 -14.04 22.82 -2.77
C THR A 22 -13.19 23.79 -3.58
N ALA A 23 -13.68 25.01 -3.78
CA ALA A 23 -12.88 26.11 -4.31
C ALA A 23 -11.84 26.58 -3.27
N PRO A 24 -10.52 26.53 -3.55
CA PRO A 24 -9.51 27.00 -2.61
C PRO A 24 -9.56 28.51 -2.41
N ASP A 25 -9.43 28.95 -1.16
CA ASP A 25 -9.19 30.35 -0.84
C ASP A 25 -7.69 30.70 -0.94
N ASP A 26 -7.34 31.97 -0.74
CA ASP A 26 -5.94 32.42 -0.86
C ASP A 26 -5.03 31.80 0.21
N ALA A 27 -5.57 31.53 1.39
CA ALA A 27 -4.85 30.85 2.46
C ALA A 27 -4.53 29.40 2.08
N GLY A 28 -5.49 28.67 1.51
CA GLY A 28 -5.31 27.33 0.97
C GLY A 28 -4.28 27.30 -0.16
N ARG A 29 -4.35 28.25 -1.11
CA ARG A 29 -3.32 28.37 -2.16
C ARG A 29 -1.92 28.62 -1.58
N ALA A 30 -1.81 29.43 -0.53
CA ALA A 30 -0.53 29.67 0.15
C ALA A 30 -0.02 28.40 0.86
N ALA A 31 -0.89 27.67 1.57
CA ALA A 31 -0.55 26.42 2.23
C ALA A 31 -0.11 25.33 1.24
N ALA A 32 -0.77 25.20 0.10
CA ALA A 32 -0.35 24.27 -0.95
C ALA A 32 1.02 24.63 -1.53
N ARG A 33 1.32 25.92 -1.75
CA ARG A 33 2.65 26.36 -2.19
C ARG A 33 3.73 26.03 -1.17
N ASP A 34 3.46 26.17 0.12
CA ASP A 34 4.39 25.75 1.18
C ASP A 34 4.66 24.24 1.13
N LEU A 35 3.61 23.41 1.04
CA LEU A 35 3.74 21.96 0.90
C LEU A 35 4.60 21.58 -0.31
N LEU A 36 4.30 22.16 -1.48
CA LEU A 36 5.07 21.91 -2.71
C LEU A 36 6.54 22.32 -2.55
N THR A 37 6.80 23.47 -1.92
CA THR A 37 8.17 23.97 -1.68
C THR A 37 8.94 23.00 -0.78
N ARG A 38 8.32 22.51 0.31
CA ARG A 38 8.93 21.51 1.19
C ARG A 38 9.17 20.18 0.48
N GLY A 39 8.22 19.74 -0.36
CA GLY A 39 8.37 18.53 -1.16
C GLY A 39 9.52 18.61 -2.16
N PHE A 40 9.64 19.73 -2.90
CA PHE A 40 10.77 19.96 -3.82
C PHE A 40 12.10 20.00 -3.06
N ALA A 41 12.14 20.67 -1.90
CA ALA A 41 13.33 20.72 -1.05
C ALA A 41 13.72 19.32 -0.52
N ALA A 42 12.75 18.43 -0.31
CA ALA A 42 12.97 17.02 0.01
C ALA A 42 13.33 16.14 -1.21
N GLY A 43 13.55 16.74 -2.39
CA GLY A 43 13.93 16.04 -3.61
C GLY A 43 12.78 15.32 -4.32
N ARG A 44 11.53 15.61 -3.96
CA ARG A 44 10.35 14.98 -4.58
C ARG A 44 9.99 15.67 -5.89
N ASN A 45 9.49 14.89 -6.84
CA ASN A 45 8.93 15.42 -8.09
C ASN A 45 7.52 16.01 -7.83
N MET A 46 7.45 17.19 -7.23
CA MET A 46 6.16 17.82 -6.88
C MET A 46 5.39 18.40 -8.08
N THR A 47 5.89 18.22 -9.31
CA THR A 47 5.09 18.43 -10.52
C THR A 47 4.21 17.23 -10.86
N ASP A 48 4.53 16.06 -10.32
CA ASP A 48 3.69 14.87 -10.41
C ASP A 48 2.59 14.97 -9.33
N PRO A 49 1.31 14.93 -9.74
CA PRO A 49 0.21 15.10 -8.81
C PRO A 49 0.08 13.90 -7.85
N GLU A 50 0.49 12.69 -8.23
CA GLU A 50 0.43 11.50 -7.37
C GLU A 50 1.53 11.55 -6.29
N VAL A 51 2.72 12.05 -6.65
CA VAL A 51 3.80 12.35 -5.68
C VAL A 51 3.35 13.45 -4.72
N THR A 52 2.67 14.47 -5.22
CA THR A 52 2.15 15.57 -4.40
C THR A 52 1.12 15.06 -3.39
N GLY A 53 0.17 14.22 -3.84
CA GLY A 53 -0.79 13.58 -2.96
C GLY A 53 -0.08 12.74 -1.89
N ALA A 54 0.81 11.84 -2.28
CA ALA A 54 1.53 10.99 -1.33
C ALA A 54 2.30 11.81 -0.28
N TYR A 55 2.97 12.89 -0.71
CA TYR A 55 3.69 13.78 0.19
C TYR A 55 2.75 14.56 1.13
N ALA A 56 1.54 14.91 0.68
CA ALA A 56 0.52 15.49 1.58
C ALA A 56 0.11 14.51 2.68
N ALA A 57 -0.08 13.23 2.36
CA ALA A 57 -0.39 12.19 3.36
C ALA A 57 0.80 11.97 4.32
N GLU A 58 2.03 11.96 3.79
CA GLU A 58 3.26 11.91 4.60
C GLU A 58 3.33 13.09 5.58
N ALA A 59 3.09 14.32 5.09
CA ALA A 59 3.09 15.54 5.90
C ALA A 59 1.97 15.57 6.96
N ALA A 60 0.86 14.87 6.71
CA ALA A 60 -0.21 14.64 7.67
C ALA A 60 0.12 13.55 8.71
N GLY A 61 1.30 12.92 8.61
CA GLY A 61 1.80 11.97 9.58
C GLY A 61 1.68 10.51 9.17
N ALA A 62 1.31 10.18 7.93
CA ALA A 62 1.16 8.80 7.48
C ALA A 62 2.41 7.93 7.71
N LEU A 63 3.62 8.51 7.64
CA LEU A 63 4.87 7.79 7.90
C LEU A 63 5.41 7.98 9.34
N THR A 64 4.72 8.76 10.17
CA THR A 64 5.04 8.94 11.60
C THR A 64 4.36 7.90 12.48
N ALA A 65 3.33 7.21 11.97
CA ALA A 65 2.65 6.12 12.67
C ALA A 65 3.65 5.02 13.08
N PRO A 66 3.46 4.36 14.25
CA PRO A 66 4.37 3.33 14.70
C PRO A 66 4.46 2.19 13.68
N ALA A 67 5.67 1.71 13.43
CA ALA A 67 5.88 0.57 12.55
C ALA A 67 5.12 -0.65 13.09
N LEU A 68 4.47 -1.38 12.19
CA LEU A 68 3.90 -2.68 12.51
C LEU A 68 5.06 -3.68 12.62
N LEU A 69 5.15 -4.39 13.74
CA LEU A 69 6.03 -5.55 13.85
C LEU A 69 5.21 -6.80 13.56
N THR A 70 5.79 -7.75 12.83
CA THR A 70 5.12 -9.01 12.45
C THR A 70 6.03 -10.20 12.70
N MET A 71 5.48 -11.40 12.63
CA MET A 71 6.25 -12.64 12.71
C MET A 71 5.86 -13.62 11.60
N ALA A 72 6.80 -14.47 11.19
CA ALA A 72 6.51 -15.72 10.49
C ALA A 72 7.41 -16.81 11.07
N GLY A 73 6.81 -17.79 11.76
CA GLY A 73 7.57 -18.71 12.61
C GLY A 73 8.36 -17.96 13.67
N THR A 74 9.69 -18.08 13.66
CA THR A 74 10.59 -17.37 14.59
C THR A 74 11.21 -16.10 14.01
N ALA A 75 10.91 -15.76 12.75
CA ALA A 75 11.47 -14.59 12.09
C ALA A 75 10.58 -13.36 12.28
N PHE A 76 11.20 -12.20 12.53
CA PHE A 76 10.50 -10.92 12.64
C PHE A 76 10.44 -10.22 11.29
N GLY A 77 9.29 -9.59 11.03
CA GLY A 77 9.05 -8.69 9.92
C GLY A 77 8.65 -7.30 10.42
N SER A 78 8.50 -6.39 9.46
CA SER A 78 8.05 -5.02 9.68
C SER A 78 6.92 -4.66 8.74
N GLY A 79 6.32 -3.49 8.94
CA GLY A 79 5.17 -3.05 8.17
C GLY A 79 4.65 -1.68 8.57
N ARG A 80 3.50 -1.33 7.99
CA ARG A 80 2.66 -0.20 8.38
C ARG A 80 1.26 -0.64 8.73
N ASP A 81 0.70 0.00 9.74
CA ASP A 81 -0.70 -0.10 10.09
C ASP A 81 -1.33 1.29 10.10
N TRP A 82 -2.17 1.55 9.10
CA TRP A 82 -2.94 2.79 8.94
C TRP A 82 -4.41 2.60 9.33
N ARG A 83 -4.73 1.60 10.16
CA ARG A 83 -6.09 1.44 10.69
C ARG A 83 -6.31 2.13 12.03
N ASP A 84 -5.27 2.75 12.58
CA ASP A 84 -5.28 3.45 13.88
C ASP A 84 -5.82 2.56 15.02
N LYS A 85 -5.48 1.27 14.97
CA LYS A 85 -5.88 0.24 15.94
C LYS A 85 -4.63 -0.42 16.53
N PRO A 86 -4.63 -0.75 17.84
CA PRO A 86 -3.56 -1.55 18.41
C PRO A 86 -3.55 -2.93 17.74
N THR A 87 -2.35 -3.36 17.36
CA THR A 87 -2.10 -4.62 16.66
C THR A 87 -0.91 -5.27 17.32
N LEU A 88 -1.09 -6.49 17.84
CA LEU A 88 -0.08 -7.16 18.65
C LEU A 88 0.60 -8.26 17.83
N LEU A 89 1.66 -7.87 17.13
CA LEU A 89 2.64 -8.78 16.51
C LEU A 89 2.00 -9.92 15.70
N PRO A 90 1.22 -9.61 14.65
CA PRO A 90 0.51 -10.61 13.88
C PRO A 90 1.45 -11.59 13.21
N ARG A 91 0.99 -12.84 13.17
CA ARG A 91 1.63 -13.94 12.50
C ARG A 91 1.23 -13.98 11.03
N LEU A 92 2.21 -14.14 10.16
CA LEU A 92 2.07 -14.14 8.71
C LEU A 92 2.51 -15.46 8.10
N ASP A 93 2.76 -16.49 8.90
CA ASP A 93 3.07 -17.85 8.45
C ASP A 93 1.83 -18.66 8.07
N ALA A 94 0.65 -18.21 8.49
CA ALA A 94 -0.64 -18.80 8.14
C ALA A 94 -1.71 -17.70 8.02
N PHE A 95 -2.87 -18.07 7.50
CA PHE A 95 -4.07 -17.24 7.49
C PHE A 95 -5.31 -18.10 7.74
N ARG A 96 -6.41 -17.47 8.10
CA ARG A 96 -7.71 -18.14 8.28
C ARG A 96 -8.65 -17.85 7.12
N VAL A 97 -9.39 -18.88 6.75
CA VAL A 97 -10.56 -18.79 5.88
C VAL A 97 -11.67 -19.61 6.51
N ALA A 98 -12.77 -18.95 6.86
CA ALA A 98 -13.78 -19.51 7.76
C ALA A 98 -13.15 -20.09 9.05
N ASP A 99 -13.45 -21.36 9.37
CA ASP A 99 -12.93 -22.05 10.56
C ASP A 99 -11.63 -22.83 10.29
N THR A 100 -11.00 -22.63 9.13
CA THR A 100 -9.77 -23.35 8.75
C THR A 100 -8.58 -22.42 8.77
N THR A 101 -7.50 -22.86 9.40
CA THR A 101 -6.17 -22.25 9.31
C THR A 101 -5.40 -22.90 8.16
N VAL A 102 -4.82 -22.09 7.28
CA VAL A 102 -4.12 -22.50 6.05
C VAL A 102 -2.72 -21.87 6.04
N ASP A 103 -1.72 -22.65 5.63
CA ASP A 103 -0.35 -22.16 5.47
C ASP A 103 -0.29 -21.03 4.41
N ALA A 104 0.45 -19.98 4.73
CA ALA A 104 0.52 -18.81 3.86
C ALA A 104 1.42 -19.07 2.62
N PRO A 105 0.97 -18.75 1.40
CA PRO A 105 1.73 -19.02 0.18
C PRO A 105 3.00 -18.16 0.02
N TRP A 106 3.13 -17.08 0.79
CA TRP A 106 4.33 -16.24 0.86
C TRP A 106 5.35 -16.70 1.92
N ALA A 107 4.97 -17.58 2.83
CA ALA A 107 5.81 -18.05 3.92
C ALA A 107 6.48 -19.40 3.58
N GLY A 108 7.30 -19.91 4.51
CA GLY A 108 7.99 -21.19 4.37
C GLY A 108 9.26 -21.10 3.53
N VAL A 109 9.55 -22.15 2.77
CA VAL A 109 10.75 -22.23 1.91
C VAL A 109 10.41 -22.04 0.43
N ASP A 110 11.35 -21.52 -0.34
CA ASP A 110 11.26 -21.47 -1.79
C ASP A 110 11.63 -22.82 -2.44
N ALA A 111 11.56 -22.88 -3.77
CA ALA A 111 11.89 -24.10 -4.53
C ALA A 111 13.35 -24.55 -4.37
N GLY A 112 14.24 -23.67 -3.93
CA GLY A 112 15.64 -23.97 -3.61
C GLY A 112 15.87 -24.37 -2.16
N GLY A 113 14.81 -24.47 -1.35
CA GLY A 113 14.89 -24.81 0.08
C GLY A 113 15.35 -23.65 0.96
N GLN A 114 15.44 -22.43 0.45
CA GLN A 114 15.77 -21.24 1.23
C GLN A 114 14.52 -20.68 1.90
N SER A 115 14.63 -20.24 3.15
CA SER A 115 13.54 -19.56 3.83
C SER A 115 13.16 -18.28 3.10
N ARG A 116 11.87 -18.11 2.81
CA ARG A 116 11.35 -16.88 2.23
C ARG A 116 11.45 -15.73 3.24
N PRO A 117 11.74 -14.50 2.80
CA PRO A 117 11.73 -13.35 3.69
C PRO A 117 10.32 -13.09 4.22
N VAL A 118 10.21 -12.67 5.49
CA VAL A 118 8.94 -12.21 6.06
C VAL A 118 8.48 -10.98 5.27
N PRO A 119 7.24 -10.96 4.73
CA PRO A 119 6.77 -9.84 3.94
C PRO A 119 6.68 -8.55 4.76
N TYR A 120 6.86 -7.42 4.07
CA TYR A 120 6.51 -6.12 4.62
C TYR A 120 4.99 -5.97 4.64
N ALA A 121 4.38 -6.03 5.82
CA ALA A 121 2.94 -6.02 5.96
C ALA A 121 2.37 -4.60 5.89
N VAL A 122 1.32 -4.42 5.11
CA VAL A 122 0.66 -3.13 4.96
C VAL A 122 -0.81 -3.30 5.29
N ARG A 123 -1.26 -2.59 6.32
CA ARG A 123 -2.65 -2.61 6.77
C ARG A 123 -3.30 -1.26 6.56
N ALA A 124 -4.45 -1.28 5.91
CA ALA A 124 -5.29 -0.13 5.65
C ALA A 124 -6.70 -0.62 5.32
N SER A 125 -7.60 0.30 5.02
CA SER A 125 -8.94 -0.02 4.52
C SER A 125 -9.04 0.26 3.04
N VAL A 126 -9.77 -0.56 2.31
CA VAL A 126 -10.26 -0.25 0.97
C VAL A 126 -11.32 0.84 1.11
N ASP A 127 -11.29 1.82 0.20
CA ASP A 127 -12.33 2.86 0.18
C ASP A 127 -13.71 2.24 -0.08
N LEU A 128 -14.72 2.70 0.67
CA LEU A 128 -16.05 2.09 0.68
C LEU A 128 -16.82 2.30 -0.63
N GLU A 129 -16.49 3.36 -1.38
CA GLU A 129 -17.18 3.73 -2.61
C GLU A 129 -16.42 3.27 -3.86
N ASP A 130 -15.09 3.11 -3.74
CA ASP A 130 -14.22 2.78 -4.86
C ASP A 130 -13.06 1.87 -4.43
N SER A 131 -13.14 0.58 -4.76
CA SER A 131 -12.15 -0.40 -4.37
C SER A 131 -10.77 -0.24 -5.02
N SER A 132 -10.61 0.71 -5.96
CA SER A 132 -9.30 1.11 -6.50
C SER A 132 -8.54 2.12 -5.61
N HIS A 133 -9.17 2.60 -4.53
CA HIS A 133 -8.59 3.54 -3.58
C HIS A 133 -8.38 2.89 -2.20
N VAL A 134 -7.43 3.45 -1.46
CA VAL A 134 -7.12 3.04 -0.09
C VAL A 134 -7.41 4.19 0.85
N GLN A 135 -8.03 3.88 1.98
CA GLN A 135 -8.25 4.79 3.08
C GLN A 135 -7.21 4.54 4.18
N LEU A 136 -6.46 5.60 4.50
CA LEU A 136 -5.46 5.61 5.56
C LEU A 136 -5.97 6.42 6.75
N THR A 137 -6.02 5.83 7.93
CA THR A 137 -6.40 6.53 9.16
C THR A 137 -5.17 6.83 10.00
N THR A 138 -4.94 8.11 10.27
CA THR A 138 -3.81 8.62 11.05
C THR A 138 -4.30 9.66 12.04
N GLY A 139 -4.07 9.44 13.34
CA GLY A 139 -4.48 10.39 14.38
C GLY A 139 -5.98 10.69 14.36
N GLY A 140 -6.81 9.67 14.11
CA GLY A 140 -8.27 9.79 13.98
C GLY A 140 -8.78 10.44 12.69
N THR A 141 -7.90 10.83 11.76
CA THR A 141 -8.31 11.39 10.46
C THR A 141 -8.08 10.38 9.34
N SER A 142 -9.09 10.16 8.50
CA SER A 142 -8.98 9.26 7.36
C SER A 142 -8.72 10.03 6.07
N HIS A 143 -7.76 9.54 5.27
CA HIS A 143 -7.35 10.11 3.99
C HIS A 143 -7.54 9.07 2.89
N ARG A 144 -8.25 9.45 1.82
CA ARG A 144 -8.38 8.64 0.60
C ARG A 144 -7.18 8.85 -0.31
N LEU A 145 -6.56 7.76 -0.75
CA LEU A 145 -5.43 7.76 -1.69
C LEU A 145 -5.78 6.94 -2.93
N SER A 146 -5.38 7.45 -4.09
CA SER A 146 -5.35 6.66 -5.34
C SER A 146 -4.33 5.52 -5.22
N ALA A 147 -4.44 4.50 -6.07
CA ALA A 147 -3.44 3.45 -6.16
C ALA A 147 -2.01 3.99 -6.42
N ALA A 148 -1.88 5.07 -7.19
CA ALA A 148 -0.60 5.70 -7.49
C ALA A 148 -0.05 6.49 -6.30
N GLU A 149 -0.88 7.30 -5.64
CA GLU A 149 -0.50 8.00 -4.40
C GLU A 149 -0.09 7.02 -3.31
N PHE A 150 -0.83 5.92 -3.16
CA PHE A 150 -0.51 4.88 -2.18
C PHE A 150 0.83 4.21 -2.48
N ALA A 151 1.11 3.91 -3.75
CA ALA A 151 2.38 3.36 -4.18
C ALA A 151 3.55 4.34 -3.98
N GLU A 152 3.35 5.64 -4.22
CA GLU A 152 4.34 6.69 -3.94
C GLU A 152 4.60 6.85 -2.43
N LEU A 153 3.56 6.73 -1.59
CA LEU A 153 3.70 6.77 -0.14
C LEU A 153 4.49 5.57 0.37
N LEU A 154 4.24 4.36 -0.15
CA LEU A 154 5.05 3.18 0.18
C LEU A 154 6.49 3.32 -0.32
N ALA A 155 6.70 3.92 -1.49
CA ALA A 155 8.05 4.19 -2.02
C ALA A 155 8.83 5.19 -1.15
N ALA A 156 8.13 6.07 -0.45
CA ALA A 156 8.68 7.03 0.51
C ALA A 156 9.07 6.38 1.86
N ASP A 157 8.56 5.19 2.14
CA ASP A 157 8.72 4.57 3.45
C ASP A 157 10.12 4.02 3.66
N THR A 158 10.87 4.66 4.55
CA THR A 158 12.25 4.30 4.86
C THR A 158 12.36 2.92 5.51
N ALA A 159 11.34 2.46 6.24
CA ALA A 159 11.34 1.12 6.84
C ALA A 159 11.23 0.04 5.77
N LEU A 160 10.43 0.27 4.73
CA LEU A 160 10.35 -0.61 3.56
C LEU A 160 11.62 -0.52 2.71
N GLY A 161 12.14 0.69 2.51
CA GLY A 161 13.36 0.94 1.74
C GLY A 161 14.62 0.31 2.34
N ALA A 162 14.69 0.16 3.66
CA ALA A 162 15.79 -0.51 4.36
C ALA A 162 15.81 -2.04 4.15
N GLY A 163 14.70 -2.64 3.73
CA GLY A 163 14.58 -4.08 3.45
C GLY A 163 15.10 -4.48 2.07
N THR A 164 15.46 -5.76 1.92
CA THR A 164 15.95 -6.32 0.64
C THR A 164 14.92 -6.14 -0.48
N ALA A 165 15.34 -5.81 -1.71
CA ALA A 165 14.43 -5.63 -2.86
C ALA A 165 13.56 -6.86 -3.17
N THR A 166 13.97 -8.04 -2.73
CA THR A 166 13.23 -9.30 -2.88
C THR A 166 12.17 -9.51 -1.81
N THR A 167 12.16 -8.72 -0.73
CA THR A 167 11.13 -8.80 0.30
C THR A 167 9.78 -8.38 -0.29
N PRO A 168 8.77 -9.26 -0.32
CA PRO A 168 7.46 -8.93 -0.83
C PRO A 168 6.73 -7.94 0.07
N VAL A 169 5.83 -7.15 -0.51
CA VAL A 169 4.81 -6.41 0.23
C VAL A 169 3.58 -7.29 0.37
N LEU A 170 3.00 -7.36 1.56
CA LEU A 170 1.73 -8.07 1.83
C LEU A 170 0.66 -7.04 2.16
N LEU A 171 -0.33 -6.89 1.28
CA LEU A 171 -1.47 -6.01 1.46
C LEU A 171 -2.56 -6.74 2.26
N LEU A 172 -2.79 -6.28 3.48
CA LEU A 172 -3.84 -6.73 4.40
C LEU A 172 -4.92 -5.64 4.47
N LEU A 173 -5.78 -5.58 3.44
CA LEU A 173 -6.75 -4.51 3.27
C LEU A 173 -8.15 -4.99 3.69
N ASP A 174 -8.72 -4.35 4.71
CA ASP A 174 -10.11 -4.60 5.13
C ASP A 174 -11.09 -3.70 4.36
N GLY A 175 -12.39 -3.92 4.51
CA GLY A 175 -13.42 -3.16 3.78
C GLY A 175 -14.68 -3.98 3.52
N LEU A 176 -15.60 -3.41 2.74
CA LEU A 176 -16.81 -4.14 2.29
C LEU A 176 -16.51 -5.15 1.17
N SER A 177 -15.45 -4.92 0.41
CA SER A 177 -14.97 -5.77 -0.68
C SER A 177 -13.45 -5.82 -0.67
N GLY A 178 -12.88 -6.76 -1.42
CA GLY A 178 -11.45 -6.77 -1.66
C GLY A 178 -11.00 -5.60 -2.55
N PRO A 179 -9.70 -5.26 -2.52
CA PRO A 179 -9.13 -4.23 -3.38
C PRO A 179 -9.24 -4.59 -4.87
N ASP A 180 -9.35 -3.58 -5.73
CA ASP A 180 -9.21 -3.73 -7.17
C ASP A 180 -7.75 -4.15 -7.53
N PRO A 181 -7.54 -5.06 -8.50
CA PRO A 181 -6.21 -5.48 -8.93
C PRO A 181 -5.23 -4.34 -9.23
N VAL A 182 -5.72 -3.19 -9.71
CA VAL A 182 -4.90 -2.02 -10.06
C VAL A 182 -4.05 -1.52 -8.89
N LEU A 183 -4.49 -1.73 -7.64
CA LEU A 183 -3.73 -1.39 -6.44
C LEU A 183 -2.44 -2.20 -6.37
N ALA A 184 -2.54 -3.52 -6.42
CA ALA A 184 -1.38 -4.40 -6.33
C ALA A 184 -0.44 -4.23 -7.54
N GLU A 185 -0.99 -4.07 -8.74
CA GLU A 185 -0.22 -3.81 -9.95
C GLU A 185 0.57 -2.50 -9.89
N THR A 186 -0.06 -1.43 -9.41
CA THR A 186 0.58 -0.12 -9.29
C THR A 186 1.65 -0.11 -8.23
N VAL A 187 1.41 -0.75 -7.07
CA VAL A 187 2.41 -0.92 -6.01
C VAL A 187 3.59 -1.77 -6.50
N ALA A 188 3.34 -2.93 -7.11
CA ALA A 188 4.39 -3.81 -7.60
C ALA A 188 5.27 -3.12 -8.65
N ARG A 189 4.65 -2.40 -9.60
CA ARG A 189 5.34 -1.63 -10.63
C ARG A 189 6.17 -0.50 -10.03
N ARG A 190 5.62 0.26 -9.08
CA ARG A 190 6.30 1.42 -8.49
C ARG A 190 7.50 1.03 -7.63
N LEU A 191 7.33 -0.02 -6.82
CA LEU A 191 8.36 -0.47 -5.89
C LEU A 191 9.40 -1.37 -6.56
N GLY A 192 9.06 -2.00 -7.69
CA GLY A 192 9.89 -3.04 -8.30
C GLY A 192 9.98 -4.29 -7.42
N ARG A 193 8.95 -4.56 -6.62
CA ARG A 193 8.89 -5.65 -5.64
C ARG A 193 7.63 -6.51 -5.85
N PRO A 194 7.67 -7.80 -5.48
CA PRO A 194 6.47 -8.63 -5.50
C PRO A 194 5.44 -8.16 -4.47
N VAL A 195 4.16 -8.30 -4.81
CA VAL A 195 3.04 -7.93 -3.95
C VAL A 195 2.10 -9.13 -3.79
N TRP A 196 1.82 -9.50 -2.55
CA TRP A 196 0.74 -10.41 -2.18
C TRP A 196 -0.47 -9.59 -1.74
N TRP A 197 -1.64 -9.95 -2.23
CA TRP A 197 -2.91 -9.27 -1.95
C TRP A 197 -4.06 -10.27 -2.07
N SER A 198 -5.25 -9.91 -1.62
CA SER A 198 -6.43 -10.78 -1.65
C SER A 198 -7.55 -10.14 -2.44
N THR A 199 -8.32 -10.93 -3.19
CA THR A 199 -9.57 -10.47 -3.83
C THR A 199 -10.74 -10.34 -2.84
N SER A 200 -10.57 -10.82 -1.61
CA SER A 200 -11.50 -10.63 -0.48
C SER A 200 -10.89 -9.70 0.57
N PRO A 201 -11.72 -8.99 1.38
CA PRO A 201 -11.20 -8.19 2.49
C PRO A 201 -10.41 -9.05 3.48
N VAL A 202 -9.39 -8.45 4.10
CA VAL A 202 -8.49 -9.11 5.04
C VAL A 202 -8.52 -8.41 6.39
N GLU A 203 -9.05 -9.09 7.39
CA GLU A 203 -9.00 -8.65 8.78
C GLU A 203 -7.84 -9.33 9.54
N LEU A 204 -7.62 -8.95 10.80
CA LEU A 204 -6.85 -9.77 11.73
C LEU A 204 -7.81 -10.40 12.73
N SER A 205 -7.53 -11.64 13.11
CA SER A 205 -8.25 -12.31 14.19
C SER A 205 -8.07 -11.55 15.51
N ALA A 206 -8.93 -11.85 16.48
CA ALA A 206 -8.85 -11.24 17.78
C ALA A 206 -7.46 -11.49 18.45
N PRO A 207 -6.90 -10.51 19.19
CA PRO A 207 -5.59 -10.62 19.81
C PRO A 207 -5.45 -11.76 20.82
N ASP A 208 -6.56 -12.18 21.43
CA ASP A 208 -6.65 -13.26 22.41
C ASP A 208 -6.89 -14.64 21.79
N ALA A 209 -6.86 -14.75 20.45
CA ALA A 209 -6.91 -16.03 19.78
C ALA A 209 -5.74 -16.92 20.24
N ALA A 210 -6.02 -18.18 20.53
CA ALA A 210 -5.03 -19.14 21.05
C ALA A 210 -3.80 -19.31 20.13
N GLU A 211 -3.93 -18.99 18.84
CA GLU A 211 -2.90 -19.11 17.81
C GLU A 211 -2.10 -17.80 17.58
N GLY A 212 -2.48 -16.69 18.25
CA GLY A 212 -2.05 -15.32 17.97
C GLY A 212 -2.89 -14.64 16.89
N GLU A 213 -2.68 -13.34 16.66
CA GLU A 213 -3.34 -12.60 15.58
C GLU A 213 -2.91 -13.15 14.21
N LEU A 214 -3.86 -13.60 13.39
CA LEU A 214 -3.66 -14.09 12.03
C LEU A 214 -4.48 -13.28 11.03
N PRO A 215 -4.02 -13.10 9.77
CA PRO A 215 -4.86 -12.65 8.68
C PRO A 215 -6.09 -13.54 8.52
N VAL A 216 -7.26 -12.93 8.40
CA VAL A 216 -8.53 -13.63 8.17
C VAL A 216 -9.14 -13.10 6.89
N LEU A 217 -9.40 -13.98 5.94
CA LEU A 217 -10.21 -13.63 4.77
C LEU A 217 -11.66 -13.46 5.23
N ALA A 218 -12.19 -12.25 5.09
CA ALA A 218 -13.56 -11.91 5.43
C ALA A 218 -14.48 -12.07 4.20
N PRO A 219 -15.79 -12.31 4.40
CA PRO A 219 -16.76 -12.29 3.33
C PRO A 219 -16.77 -10.96 2.58
N ASP A 220 -16.91 -11.02 1.27
CA ASP A 220 -17.16 -9.84 0.46
C ASP A 220 -18.63 -9.44 0.65
N LEU A 221 -18.86 -8.33 1.35
CA LEU A 221 -20.20 -7.84 1.68
C LEU A 221 -20.86 -7.10 0.51
N SER A 222 -20.08 -6.67 -0.48
CA SER A 222 -20.61 -6.02 -1.69
C SER A 222 -21.28 -7.02 -2.64
N THR A 223 -20.77 -8.25 -2.68
CA THR A 223 -21.28 -9.35 -3.52
C THR A 223 -21.92 -10.47 -2.71
N LEU A 224 -21.84 -10.43 -1.38
CA LEU A 224 -22.26 -11.48 -0.45
C LEU A 224 -21.56 -12.83 -0.71
N SER A 225 -20.31 -12.79 -1.16
CA SER A 225 -19.51 -13.97 -1.49
C SER A 225 -18.68 -14.43 -0.29
N GLN A 226 -18.60 -15.75 -0.11
CA GLN A 226 -17.71 -16.35 0.89
C GLN A 226 -16.29 -16.45 0.34
N PRO A 227 -15.27 -16.19 1.18
CA PRO A 227 -13.89 -16.23 0.74
C PRO A 227 -13.38 -17.67 0.66
N THR A 228 -12.32 -17.86 -0.13
CA THR A 228 -11.62 -19.12 -0.31
C THR A 228 -10.11 -18.91 -0.19
N ALA A 229 -9.36 -19.97 0.11
CA ALA A 229 -7.90 -19.90 0.14
C ALA A 229 -7.27 -19.42 -1.19
N THR A 230 -8.00 -19.57 -2.32
CA THR A 230 -7.54 -19.16 -3.66
C THR A 230 -7.71 -17.66 -3.94
N ASP A 231 -8.26 -16.90 -3.00
CA ASP A 231 -8.46 -15.46 -3.14
C ASP A 231 -7.15 -14.67 -2.95
N TRP A 232 -6.15 -15.29 -2.32
CA TRP A 232 -4.79 -14.76 -2.32
C TRP A 232 -4.19 -14.77 -3.72
N ARG A 233 -3.70 -13.61 -4.13
CA ARG A 233 -3.07 -13.34 -5.43
C ARG A 233 -1.63 -12.87 -5.23
N TYR A 234 -0.85 -13.14 -6.26
CA TYR A 234 0.53 -12.69 -6.37
C TYR A 234 0.68 -11.83 -7.61
N THR A 235 1.23 -10.64 -7.42
CA THR A 235 1.62 -9.74 -8.50
C THR A 235 3.14 -9.64 -8.54
N ALA A 236 3.72 -10.10 -9.65
CA ALA A 236 5.15 -9.99 -9.88
C ALA A 236 5.57 -8.53 -10.11
N PRO A 237 6.79 -8.14 -9.74
CA PRO A 237 7.31 -6.83 -10.14
C PRO A 237 7.39 -6.75 -11.67
N ALA A 238 7.10 -5.58 -12.23
CA ALA A 238 7.30 -5.35 -13.65
C ALA A 238 8.78 -5.56 -13.99
N THR A 239 9.08 -6.55 -14.83
CA THR A 239 10.44 -6.73 -15.34
C THR A 239 10.70 -5.59 -16.31
N ALA A 240 11.81 -4.84 -16.11
CA ALA A 240 12.21 -3.87 -17.11
C ALA A 240 12.30 -4.58 -18.48
N PRO A 241 11.76 -3.99 -19.57
CA PRO A 241 11.98 -4.57 -20.89
C PRO A 241 13.48 -4.68 -21.11
N ALA A 242 13.95 -5.83 -21.59
CA ALA A 242 15.35 -6.02 -21.91
C ALA A 242 15.77 -4.87 -22.83
N VAL A 243 16.73 -4.06 -22.39
CA VAL A 243 17.36 -3.06 -23.25
C VAL A 243 17.92 -3.83 -24.43
N GLY A 244 17.28 -3.70 -25.59
CA GLY A 244 17.68 -4.39 -26.81
C GLY A 244 19.14 -4.08 -27.06
N GLY A 245 20.01 -5.08 -26.86
CA GLY A 245 21.39 -5.00 -27.30
C GLY A 245 21.42 -4.69 -28.81
N PRO A 246 22.39 -3.91 -29.29
CA PRO A 246 22.45 -3.52 -30.69
C PRO A 246 22.40 -4.75 -31.59
N GLN A 247 21.35 -4.87 -32.39
CA GLN A 247 21.30 -5.84 -33.48
C GLN A 247 22.32 -5.41 -34.53
N VAL A 248 23.50 -6.03 -34.48
CA VAL A 248 24.43 -6.01 -35.61
C VAL A 248 23.72 -6.73 -36.76
N PRO A 249 23.47 -6.08 -37.90
CA PRO A 249 22.91 -6.78 -39.04
C PRO A 249 23.96 -7.76 -39.57
N ALA A 250 23.70 -9.06 -39.45
CA ALA A 250 24.40 -10.04 -40.27
C ALA A 250 23.97 -9.82 -41.71
N THR A 251 24.90 -9.33 -42.54
CA THR A 251 24.69 -9.22 -43.99
C THR A 251 25.25 -10.50 -44.64
N PRO A 252 24.53 -11.11 -45.60
CA PRO A 252 24.98 -12.32 -46.31
C PRO A 252 26.20 -12.09 -47.22
#